data_AF-A0A845VVN4-F1
#
_entry.id   AF-A0A845VVN4-F1
#
_cell.length_a   1.000
_cell.length_b   1.000
_cell.length_c   1.000
_cell.angle_alpha   90.00
_cell.angle_beta   90.00
_cell.angle_gamma   90.00
#
_symmetry.space_group_name_H-M   'P 1'
#
loop_
_entity.id
_entity.type
_entity.pdbx_description
1 polymer ?
#
loop_
_entity_poly.entity_id
_entity_poly.type
_entity_poly.pdbx_seq_one_letter_code
_entity_poly.pdbx_strand_id
1 'polypeptide(L)'
;MVDKKKLLEDTMTLLLSVTPDTSLGKLLNLCLAAKADPSISKSAREFAVELLEDPSNIYSWTMDVIGSDANYTDAEWEALNDMKLDDTEAFVADFQSELESLDLD
;
A
#
# COMPACT_ATOMS: atom_id res chain seq x y z
N MET A 1 -21.00 -1.55 -12.24
CA MET A 1 -21.16 -0.77 -10.99
C MET A 1 -20.39 -1.52 -9.92
N VAL A 2 -19.52 -0.85 -9.17
CA VAL A 2 -18.76 -1.50 -8.09
C VAL A 2 -19.70 -1.77 -6.92
N ASP A 3 -19.76 -3.01 -6.44
CA ASP A 3 -20.46 -3.34 -5.20
C ASP A 3 -19.59 -2.93 -4.01
N LYS A 4 -19.96 -1.81 -3.39
CA LYS A 4 -19.19 -1.24 -2.26
C LYS A 4 -19.22 -2.12 -1.01
N LYS A 5 -20.26 -2.93 -0.82
CA LYS A 5 -20.33 -3.82 0.34
C LYS A 5 -19.37 -4.98 0.16
N LYS A 6 -19.36 -5.59 -1.03
CA LYS A 6 -18.40 -6.66 -1.33
C LYS A 6 -16.95 -6.16 -1.29
N LEU A 7 -16.69 -4.95 -1.83
CA LEU A 7 -15.36 -4.35 -1.71
C LEU A 7 -14.93 -4.15 -0.26
N LEU A 8 -15.83 -3.67 0.61
CA LEU A 8 -15.53 -3.48 2.03
C LEU A 8 -15.28 -4.84 2.73
N GLU A 9 -16.10 -5.84 2.46
CA GLU A 9 -15.94 -7.21 2.95
C GLU A 9 -14.55 -7.76 2.58
N ASP A 10 -14.19 -7.71 1.29
CA ASP A 10 -12.89 -8.20 0.80
C ASP A 10 -11.71 -7.44 1.42
N THR A 11 -11.84 -6.12 1.56
CA THR A 11 -10.82 -5.27 2.20
C THR A 11 -10.65 -5.63 3.66
N MET A 12 -11.74 -5.85 4.39
CA MET A 12 -11.70 -6.23 5.80
C MET A 12 -11.10 -7.62 5.98
N THR A 13 -11.47 -8.60 5.15
CA THR A 13 -10.87 -9.95 5.18
C THR A 13 -9.36 -9.88 4.97
N LEU A 14 -8.90 -9.09 4.00
CA LEU A 14 -7.46 -8.87 3.77
C LEU A 14 -6.79 -8.24 5.01
N LEU A 15 -7.32 -7.12 5.51
CA LEU A 15 -6.73 -6.41 6.65
C LEU A 15 -6.71 -7.24 7.95
N LEU A 16 -7.67 -8.15 8.14
CA LEU A 16 -7.73 -9.05 9.29
C LEU A 16 -6.79 -10.27 9.17
N SER A 17 -6.26 -10.53 7.97
CA SER A 17 -5.37 -11.65 7.69
C SER A 17 -3.89 -11.27 7.71
N VAL A 18 -3.58 -9.98 7.91
CA VAL A 18 -2.22 -9.42 7.98
C VAL A 18 -1.93 -8.86 9.37
N THR A 19 -0.65 -8.71 9.70
CA THR A 19 -0.22 -7.99 10.91
C THR A 19 0.64 -6.78 10.51
N PRO A 20 0.61 -5.67 11.25
CA PRO A 20 1.24 -4.42 10.84
C PRO A 20 2.78 -4.48 10.75
N ASP A 21 3.42 -5.49 11.35
CA ASP A 21 4.88 -5.59 11.42
C ASP A 21 5.53 -6.25 10.20
N THR A 22 4.74 -6.88 9.33
CA THR A 22 5.21 -7.54 8.10
C THR A 22 5.38 -6.55 6.95
N SER A 23 6.04 -6.95 5.86
CA SER A 23 6.27 -6.05 4.72
C SER A 23 4.94 -5.66 4.04
N LEU A 24 4.02 -6.62 3.86
CA LEU A 24 2.67 -6.37 3.38
C LEU A 24 1.86 -5.52 4.37
N GLY A 25 1.98 -5.78 5.68
CA GLY A 25 1.32 -4.98 6.71
C GLY A 25 1.74 -3.50 6.67
N LYS A 26 3.05 -3.24 6.56
CA LYS A 26 3.59 -1.88 6.44
C LYS A 26 3.16 -1.18 5.16
N LEU A 27 3.14 -1.90 4.04
CA LEU A 27 2.60 -1.36 2.78
C LEU A 27 1.13 -0.96 2.92
N LEU A 28 0.30 -1.81 3.52
CA LEU A 28 -1.11 -1.53 3.75
C LEU A 28 -1.31 -0.36 4.73
N ASN A 29 -0.47 -0.25 5.76
CA ASN A 29 -0.47 0.91 6.67
C ASN A 29 -0.15 2.21 5.95
N LEU A 30 0.82 2.23 5.02
CA LEU A 30 1.08 3.41 4.17
C LEU A 30 -0.17 3.77 3.35
N CYS A 31 -0.82 2.79 2.73
CA CYS A 31 -2.05 3.01 1.96
C CYS A 31 -3.21 3.55 2.81
N LEU A 32 -3.25 3.24 4.11
CA LEU A 32 -4.24 3.77 5.06
C LEU A 32 -3.89 5.19 5.54
N ALA A 33 -2.61 5.51 5.65
CA ALA A 33 -2.12 6.83 6.06
C ALA A 33 -2.24 7.85 4.91
N ALA A 34 -1.95 7.42 3.68
CA ALA A 34 -1.97 8.26 2.50
C ALA A 34 -3.39 8.51 1.97
N LYS A 35 -3.55 9.62 1.25
CA LYS A 35 -4.81 9.96 0.60
C LYS A 35 -4.59 10.38 -0.85
N ALA A 36 -4.96 9.52 -1.79
CA ALA A 36 -4.89 9.86 -3.21
C ALA A 36 -5.93 10.92 -3.62
N ASP A 37 -5.46 12.00 -4.26
CA ASP A 37 -6.31 13.00 -4.92
C ASP A 37 -6.13 12.93 -6.46
N PRO A 38 -7.10 12.36 -7.19
CA PRO A 38 -7.03 12.24 -8.65
C PRO A 38 -7.12 13.58 -9.39
N SER A 39 -7.40 14.70 -8.70
CA SER A 39 -7.35 16.04 -9.30
C SER A 39 -5.95 16.65 -9.30
N ILE A 40 -5.05 16.11 -8.48
CA ILE A 40 -3.66 16.54 -8.33
C ILE A 40 -2.72 15.52 -9.00
N SER A 41 -2.97 14.24 -8.78
CA SER A 41 -2.11 13.13 -9.23
C SER A 41 -2.95 11.94 -9.75
N LYS A 42 -2.41 10.72 -9.66
CA LYS A 42 -3.06 9.46 -10.00
C LYS A 42 -4.20 9.14 -9.03
N SER A 43 -5.20 8.42 -9.52
CA SER A 43 -6.22 7.82 -8.65
C SER A 43 -5.64 6.68 -7.81
N ALA A 44 -6.31 6.36 -6.69
CA ALA A 44 -5.92 5.22 -5.84
C ALA A 44 -5.79 3.90 -6.62
N ARG A 45 -6.64 3.69 -7.64
CA ARG A 45 -6.57 2.48 -8.47
C ARG A 45 -5.34 2.46 -9.37
N GLU A 46 -4.96 3.60 -9.94
CA GLU A 46 -3.76 3.69 -10.78
C GLU A 46 -2.50 3.40 -9.97
N PHE A 47 -2.38 3.95 -8.75
CA PHE A 47 -1.29 3.62 -7.84
C PHE A 47 -1.25 2.12 -7.50
N ALA A 48 -2.39 1.52 -7.19
CA ALA A 48 -2.45 0.09 -6.88
C ALA A 48 -2.04 -0.79 -8.07
N VAL A 49 -2.50 -0.45 -9.29
CA VAL A 49 -2.12 -1.18 -10.51
C VAL A 49 -0.63 -1.06 -10.79
N GLU A 50 -0.08 0.15 -10.71
CA GLU A 50 1.34 0.41 -10.96
C GLU A 50 2.26 -0.42 -10.06
N LEU A 51 1.99 -0.45 -8.74
CA LEU A 51 2.79 -1.23 -7.80
C LEU A 51 2.70 -2.73 -8.05
N LEU A 52 1.49 -3.23 -8.35
CA LEU A 52 1.26 -4.67 -8.54
C LEU A 52 1.80 -5.17 -9.90
N GLU A 53 1.87 -4.31 -10.91
CA GLU A 53 2.48 -4.64 -12.21
C GLU A 53 4.01 -4.60 -12.15
N ASP A 54 4.59 -3.62 -11.46
CA ASP A 54 6.03 -3.49 -11.29
C ASP A 54 6.42 -2.89 -9.91
N PRO A 55 6.71 -3.74 -8.91
CA PRO A 55 7.09 -3.28 -7.59
C PRO A 55 8.58 -2.89 -7.48
N SER A 56 9.36 -2.96 -8.57
CA SER A 56 10.82 -2.75 -8.52
C SER A 56 11.23 -1.35 -8.06
N ASN A 57 10.35 -0.35 -8.23
CA ASN A 57 10.59 1.03 -7.81
C ASN A 57 9.69 1.45 -6.65
N ILE A 58 9.51 0.57 -5.66
CA ILE A 58 8.64 0.80 -4.50
C ILE A 58 9.00 2.09 -3.74
N TYR A 59 10.29 2.45 -3.64
CA TYR A 59 10.69 3.69 -2.98
C TYR A 59 10.09 4.92 -3.68
N SER A 60 10.27 5.05 -4.99
CA SER A 60 9.67 6.18 -5.74
C SER A 60 8.15 6.15 -5.67
N TRP A 61 7.56 4.95 -5.74
CA TRP A 61 6.11 4.79 -5.65
C TRP A 61 5.56 5.30 -4.31
N THR A 62 6.20 4.98 -3.18
CA THR A 62 5.75 5.45 -1.87
C THR A 62 5.78 6.97 -1.75
N MET A 63 6.81 7.62 -2.30
CA MET A 63 6.93 9.08 -2.34
C MET A 63 5.82 9.72 -3.18
N ASP A 64 5.51 9.13 -4.34
CA ASP A 64 4.43 9.61 -5.20
C ASP A 64 3.06 9.48 -4.53
N VAL A 65 2.85 8.40 -3.76
CA VAL A 65 1.60 8.14 -3.03
C VAL A 65 1.40 9.15 -1.90
N ILE A 66 2.38 9.36 -1.03
CA ILE A 66 2.24 10.33 0.09
C ILE A 66 2.23 11.79 -0.38
N GLY A 67 2.76 12.07 -1.58
CA GLY A 67 2.71 13.40 -2.19
C GLY A 67 1.45 13.66 -3.02
N SER A 68 0.57 12.66 -3.16
CA SER A 68 -0.48 12.65 -4.19
C SER A 68 -1.62 13.65 -3.97
N ASP A 69 -1.80 14.17 -2.75
CA ASP A 69 -2.75 15.23 -2.43
C ASP A 69 -2.11 16.60 -2.15
N ALA A 70 -0.80 16.72 -2.39
CA ALA A 70 0.01 17.91 -2.08
C ALA A 70 -0.03 18.35 -0.59
N ASN A 71 -0.39 17.44 0.32
CA ASN A 71 -0.49 17.72 1.75
C ASN A 71 0.16 16.60 2.59
N TYR A 72 1.46 16.69 2.76
CA TYR A 72 2.22 15.78 3.62
C TYR A 72 1.81 15.90 5.09
N THR A 73 1.53 14.77 5.71
CA THR A 73 1.15 14.64 7.12
C THR A 73 2.20 13.84 7.92
N ASP A 74 2.22 14.02 9.24
CA ASP A 74 3.12 13.26 10.12
C ASP A 74 2.86 11.75 10.04
N ALA A 75 1.60 11.33 9.87
CA ALA A 75 1.21 9.93 9.75
C ALA A 75 1.76 9.27 8.48
N GLU A 76 1.81 10.00 7.36
CA GLU A 76 2.40 9.50 6.11
C GLU A 76 3.91 9.33 6.23
N TRP A 77 4.59 10.28 6.88
CA TRP A 77 6.03 10.18 7.13
C TRP A 77 6.37 9.04 8.08
N GLU A 78 5.57 8.85 9.13
CA GLU A 78 5.73 7.73 10.06
C GLU A 78 5.57 6.39 9.35
N ALA A 79 4.48 6.23 8.56
CA ALA A 79 4.22 5.01 7.81
C ALA A 79 5.34 4.71 6.77
N LEU A 80 5.82 5.74 6.06
CA LEU A 80 6.94 5.59 5.13
C LEU A 80 8.23 5.15 5.84
N ASN A 81 8.55 5.78 6.98
CA ASN A 81 9.75 5.44 7.74
C ASN A 81 9.69 4.01 8.29
N ASP A 82 8.51 3.55 8.70
CA ASP A 82 8.30 2.19 9.22
C ASP A 82 8.49 1.09 8.18
N MET A 83 8.34 1.42 6.89
CA MET A 83 8.62 0.47 5.79
C MET A 83 10.10 0.08 5.71
N LYS A 84 11.03 0.90 6.21
CA LYS A 84 12.48 0.64 6.23
C LYS A 84 13.01 0.15 4.87
N LEU A 85 12.77 0.94 3.83
CA LEU A 85 13.11 0.65 2.43
C LEU A 85 14.63 0.76 2.13
N ASP A 86 15.49 0.37 3.07
CA ASP A 86 16.95 0.34 2.91
C ASP A 86 17.38 -0.75 1.91
N ASP A 87 16.61 -1.85 1.84
CA ASP A 87 16.73 -2.94 0.87
C ASP A 87 15.35 -3.17 0.21
N THR A 88 15.11 -2.48 -0.90
CA THR A 88 13.83 -2.53 -1.61
C THR A 88 13.58 -3.91 -2.24
N GLU A 89 14.62 -4.61 -2.68
CA GLU A 89 14.45 -5.95 -3.28
C GLU A 89 13.96 -6.95 -2.23
N ALA A 90 14.56 -6.94 -1.04
CA ALA A 90 14.13 -7.78 0.07
C ALA A 90 12.69 -7.44 0.51
N PHE A 91 12.36 -6.15 0.67
CA PHE A 91 11.00 -5.74 1.04
C PHE A 91 9.96 -6.23 0.02
N VAL A 92 10.27 -6.10 -1.28
CA VAL A 92 9.39 -6.54 -2.37
C VAL A 92 9.18 -8.06 -2.33
N ALA A 93 10.27 -8.82 -2.19
CA ALA A 93 10.20 -10.27 -2.10
C ALA A 93 9.36 -10.72 -0.89
N ASP A 94 9.54 -10.08 0.27
CA ASP A 94 8.82 -10.38 1.49
C ASP A 94 7.32 -10.10 1.33
N PHE A 95 6.91 -8.91 0.87
CA PHE A 95 5.47 -8.62 0.76
C PHE A 95 4.79 -9.52 -0.29
N GLN A 96 5.47 -9.86 -1.38
CA GLN A 96 4.94 -10.78 -2.39
C GLN A 96 4.74 -12.18 -1.79
N SER A 97 5.75 -12.69 -1.08
CA SER A 97 5.64 -13.99 -0.40
C SER A 97 4.53 -14.00 0.65
N GLU A 98 4.38 -12.90 1.41
CA GLU A 98 3.30 -12.75 2.40
C GLU A 98 1.93 -12.77 1.72
N LEU A 99 1.76 -12.01 0.63
CA LEU A 99 0.52 -11.94 -0.15
C LEU A 99 0.12 -13.31 -0.71
N GLU A 100 1.08 -14.07 -1.25
CA GLU A 100 0.84 -15.42 -1.77
C GLU A 100 0.50 -16.44 -0.67
N SER A 101 0.91 -16.18 0.56
CA SER A 101 0.69 -17.07 1.70
C SER A 101 -0.64 -16.84 2.43
N LEU A 102 -1.39 -15.79 2.08
CA LEU A 102 -2.65 -15.47 2.73
C LEU A 102 -3.71 -16.53 2.44
N ASP A 103 -4.30 -17.06 3.51
CA ASP A 103 -5.50 -17.90 3.46
C ASP A 103 -6.73 -17.01 3.65
N LEU A 104 -7.46 -16.76 2.56
CA LEU A 104 -8.60 -15.84 2.51
C LEU A 104 -9.95 -16.57 2.36
N ASP A 105 -9.96 -17.89 2.53
CA ASP A 105 -11.13 -18.78 2.36
C ASP A 105 -11.90 -19.06 3.67
#